data_AF-M1BH38-F1
#
_entry.id   AF-M1BH38-F1
#
_cell.length_a   1.000
_cell.length_b   1.000
_cell.length_c   1.000
_cell.angle_alpha   90.00
_cell.angle_beta   90.00
_cell.angle_gamma   90.00
#
_symmetry.space_group_name_H-M   'P 1'
#
loop_
_entity.id
_entity.type
_entity.pdbx_description
1 polymer ?
#
loop_
_entity_poly.entity_id
_entity_poly.type
_entity_poly.pdbx_seq_one_letter_code
_entity_poly.pdbx_strand_id
1 'polypeptide(L)'
;MPEGASRDSAMAEISEAPTSSDPPNTKSEEEHFDPKTMRKTKPGLKRLFLTLTVFISFLIALPFLLKSIEIYRAPLPFEDIDLLSTEMEKNHLLFPCQFQVVFVNFDDITAVNDLGLLIDSHMQKLTSENSPPCGACGNNVTVAVTIDSNSNCIHSESGNGNSKWQCGMLNGFDKVNDHDEDFDEYLESVLDSKNRKVYTVVVMNRKQEDVRIVVGKYRHAWIVGNDSVEKAVEKMAEIFIKVFVNGGKEEGSIRGEFMPVGADGKVVLSFSLLNSDPHDWVYDWDFKELDEILLAPVVDALRPVADISVESQVLYHTPKSSYSYWDDTQGSYIFSTKDLPFFVNSNEWHLDTSTAAGGRSKVLHFVLYVPSAKECPLKLQLPNGEISMTNGFISPLIPDVGRYYCLESTGLCREFSNATSFQAQNFL
;
A
#
# COMPACT_ATOMS: atom_id res chain seq x y z
N MET A 1 -26.14 -55.83 58.87
CA MET A 1 -26.62 -57.00 58.11
C MET A 1 -27.76 -56.51 57.22
N PRO A 2 -27.84 -56.90 55.94
CA PRO A 2 -27.07 -57.94 55.21
C PRO A 2 -25.88 -57.35 54.42
N GLU A 3 -24.74 -58.03 54.25
CA GLU A 3 -24.34 -58.95 53.14
C GLU A 3 -24.50 -58.32 51.74
N GLY A 4 -23.53 -58.26 50.82
CA GLY A 4 -22.18 -58.81 50.70
C GLY A 4 -21.71 -58.73 49.23
N ALA A 5 -20.42 -58.93 49.00
CA ALA A 5 -19.72 -59.25 47.75
C ALA A 5 -19.04 -58.13 46.92
N SER A 6 -17.72 -58.30 46.88
CA SER A 6 -16.62 -57.69 46.10
C SER A 6 -16.78 -57.73 44.57
N ARG A 7 -16.24 -56.70 43.90
CA ARG A 7 -15.27 -56.87 42.79
C ARG A 7 -14.57 -55.56 42.42
N ASP A 8 -13.23 -55.60 42.42
CA ASP A 8 -12.32 -54.56 41.94
C ASP A 8 -12.40 -54.34 40.43
N SER A 9 -12.25 -53.09 39.99
CA SER A 9 -11.46 -52.74 38.80
C SER A 9 -11.04 -51.27 38.85
N ALA A 10 -9.77 -51.03 38.54
CA ALA A 10 -9.06 -49.77 38.73
C ALA A 10 -8.98 -48.94 37.44
N MET A 11 -8.84 -47.61 37.64
CA MET A 11 -8.21 -46.55 36.81
C MET A 11 -9.14 -45.33 36.73
N ALA A 12 -8.70 -44.08 36.73
CA ALA A 12 -7.48 -43.37 37.11
C ALA A 12 -7.89 -41.90 36.90
N GLU A 13 -7.89 -41.10 37.96
CA GLU A 13 -8.24 -39.68 37.91
C GLU A 13 -7.05 -38.86 38.42
N ILE A 14 -6.59 -37.93 37.59
CA ILE A 14 -5.47 -37.00 37.82
C ILE A 14 -6.09 -35.63 38.10
N SER A 15 -5.73 -35.03 39.24
CA SER A 15 -5.89 -33.59 39.57
C SER A 15 -4.88 -33.28 40.69
N GLU A 16 -3.87 -32.44 40.43
CA GLU A 16 -3.79 -31.00 40.81
C GLU A 16 -3.85 -30.79 42.33
N ALA A 17 -3.00 -30.03 43.05
CA ALA A 17 -1.98 -28.99 42.78
C ALA A 17 -1.12 -28.87 44.09
N PRO A 18 -0.59 -27.72 44.57
CA PRO A 18 0.10 -26.58 43.96
C PRO A 18 1.48 -26.29 44.64
N THR A 19 2.12 -25.24 44.12
CA THR A 19 3.36 -24.55 44.49
C THR A 19 3.48 -24.00 45.93
N SER A 20 4.70 -23.97 46.45
CA SER A 20 5.17 -22.88 47.33
C SER A 20 6.66 -22.59 47.15
N SER A 21 6.95 -21.30 47.13
CA SER A 21 8.16 -20.57 46.75
C SER A 21 9.33 -20.60 47.74
N ASP A 22 10.54 -20.74 47.18
CA ASP A 22 11.79 -19.97 47.37
C ASP A 22 13.06 -20.84 47.52
N PRO A 23 14.18 -20.44 46.88
CA PRO A 23 15.30 -21.32 46.60
C PRO A 23 16.33 -21.31 47.74
N PRO A 24 16.96 -22.46 48.01
CA PRO A 24 18.36 -22.37 48.36
C PRO A 24 19.23 -23.43 47.68
N ASN A 25 20.32 -22.92 47.13
CA ASN A 25 21.59 -23.59 46.91
C ASN A 25 21.64 -24.73 45.89
N THR A 26 22.24 -24.38 44.75
CA THR A 26 23.19 -25.19 43.99
C THR A 26 23.86 -26.26 44.85
N LYS A 27 23.40 -27.50 44.72
CA LYS A 27 24.23 -28.68 44.93
C LYS A 27 23.97 -29.59 43.74
N SER A 28 24.99 -29.66 42.89
CA SER A 28 25.20 -30.73 41.93
C SER A 28 24.78 -32.08 42.52
N GLU A 29 23.69 -32.64 42.03
CA GLU A 29 23.40 -34.06 42.18
C GLU A 29 24.46 -34.80 41.37
N GLU A 30 25.55 -35.18 42.03
CA GLU A 30 26.37 -36.28 41.55
C GLU A 30 25.48 -37.53 41.56
N GLU A 31 25.06 -37.95 40.37
CA GLU A 31 24.37 -39.22 40.16
C GLU A 31 25.14 -40.33 40.88
N HIS A 32 24.56 -40.85 41.95
CA HIS A 32 25.13 -41.94 42.73
C HIS A 32 25.03 -43.24 41.92
N PHE A 33 26.00 -43.47 41.03
CA PHE A 33 26.14 -44.71 40.28
C PHE A 33 26.44 -45.86 41.25
N ASP A 34 25.47 -46.77 41.46
CA ASP A 34 25.66 -47.96 42.31
C ASP A 34 26.63 -48.95 41.61
N PRO A 35 27.85 -49.15 42.16
CA PRO A 35 28.87 -49.97 41.52
C PRO A 35 28.53 -51.47 41.49
N LYS A 36 27.44 -51.91 42.16
CA LYS A 36 26.95 -53.29 42.13
C LYS A 36 26.00 -53.60 40.98
N THR A 37 25.32 -52.60 40.43
CA THR A 37 24.42 -52.76 39.27
C THR A 37 25.14 -52.48 37.94
N MET A 38 26.33 -51.89 37.98
CA MET A 38 27.14 -51.62 36.80
C MET A 38 27.72 -52.90 36.17
N ARG A 39 27.47 -53.04 34.87
CA ARG A 39 27.96 -54.16 34.06
C ARG A 39 29.49 -54.07 33.92
N LYS A 40 30.23 -54.96 34.60
CA LYS A 40 31.70 -55.01 34.57
C LYS A 40 32.31 -55.62 33.29
N THR A 41 31.49 -56.11 32.37
CA THR A 41 31.93 -56.72 31.11
C THR A 41 32.01 -55.68 30.01
N LYS A 42 33.16 -55.58 29.32
CA LYS A 42 33.33 -54.74 28.14
C LYS A 42 32.22 -55.04 27.11
N PRO A 43 31.70 -54.02 26.40
CA PRO A 43 30.68 -54.24 25.37
C PRO A 43 31.21 -55.27 24.37
N GLY A 44 30.44 -56.34 24.14
CA GLY A 44 30.85 -57.40 23.22
C GLY A 44 31.05 -56.84 21.81
N LEU A 45 32.06 -57.36 21.09
CA LEU A 45 32.46 -56.89 19.76
C LEU A 45 31.28 -56.74 18.78
N LYS A 46 30.26 -57.61 18.90
CA LYS A 46 29.05 -57.59 18.08
C LYS A 46 28.22 -56.31 18.26
N ARG A 47 28.11 -55.78 19.48
CA ARG A 47 27.37 -54.55 19.76
C ARG A 47 28.14 -53.32 19.27
N LEU A 48 29.47 -53.32 19.44
CA LEU A 48 30.35 -52.28 18.90
C LEU A 48 30.26 -52.22 17.36
N PHE A 49 30.26 -53.39 16.71
CA PHE A 49 30.13 -53.48 15.25
C PHE A 49 28.77 -52.96 14.77
N LEU A 50 27.69 -53.26 15.48
CA LEU A 50 26.34 -52.76 15.18
C LEU A 50 26.24 -51.23 15.33
N THR A 51 26.79 -50.67 16.41
CA THR A 51 26.78 -49.20 16.61
C THR A 51 27.65 -48.49 15.57
N LEU A 52 28.78 -49.08 15.20
CA LEU A 52 29.67 -48.53 14.19
C LEU A 52 29.03 -48.57 12.79
N THR A 53 28.31 -49.64 12.46
CA THR A 53 27.60 -49.75 11.15
C THR A 53 26.47 -48.73 11.03
N VAL A 54 25.68 -48.53 12.09
CA VAL A 54 24.64 -47.49 12.11
C VAL A 54 25.28 -46.10 11.97
N PHE A 55 26.35 -45.81 12.70
CA PHE A 55 27.05 -44.51 12.59
C PHE A 55 27.62 -44.26 11.19
N ILE A 56 28.23 -45.27 10.56
CA ILE A 56 28.74 -45.18 9.19
C ILE A 56 27.60 -44.96 8.19
N SER A 57 26.41 -45.58 8.38
CA SER A 57 25.26 -45.30 7.52
C SER A 57 24.79 -43.85 7.61
N PHE A 58 24.83 -43.23 8.80
CA PHE A 58 24.53 -41.80 8.95
C PHE A 58 25.56 -40.92 8.24
N LEU A 59 26.86 -41.25 8.34
CA LEU A 59 27.91 -40.50 7.65
C LEU A 59 27.79 -40.58 6.12
N ILE A 60 27.38 -41.73 5.59
CA ILE A 60 27.16 -41.91 4.14
C ILE A 60 25.88 -41.18 3.69
N ALA A 61 24.84 -41.14 4.52
CA ALA A 61 23.57 -40.48 4.20
C ALA A 61 23.61 -38.95 4.40
N LEU A 62 24.50 -38.44 5.26
CA LEU A 62 24.64 -37.01 5.55
C LEU A 62 24.85 -36.12 4.30
N PRO A 63 25.75 -36.44 3.34
CA PRO A 63 25.90 -35.62 2.14
C PRO A 63 24.64 -35.59 1.27
N PHE A 64 23.88 -36.70 1.20
CA PHE A 64 22.58 -36.72 0.52
C PHE A 64 21.53 -35.88 1.24
N LEU A 65 21.50 -35.94 2.57
CA LEU A 65 20.61 -35.13 3.38
C LEU A 65 20.92 -33.63 3.20
N LEU A 66 22.20 -33.25 3.28
CA LEU A 66 22.67 -31.87 3.03
C LEU A 66 22.31 -31.40 1.62
N LYS A 67 22.47 -32.26 0.60
CA LYS A 67 22.06 -31.98 -0.78
C LYS A 67 20.54 -31.79 -0.92
N SER A 68 19.75 -32.54 -0.16
CA SER A 68 18.27 -32.48 -0.21
C SER A 68 17.69 -31.26 0.50
N ILE A 69 18.42 -30.69 1.47
CA ILE A 69 18.06 -29.45 2.17
C ILE A 69 18.76 -28.22 1.57
N GLU A 70 19.51 -28.39 0.47
CA GLU A 70 20.18 -27.29 -0.22
C GLU A 70 19.13 -26.44 -0.94
N ILE A 71 18.70 -25.36 -0.29
CA ILE A 71 17.82 -24.37 -0.90
C ILE A 71 18.66 -23.52 -1.85
N TYR A 72 18.58 -23.79 -3.14
CA TYR A 72 19.15 -22.90 -4.17
C TYR A 72 18.30 -21.64 -4.26
N ARG A 73 18.73 -20.59 -3.59
CA ARG A 73 18.25 -19.23 -3.85
C ARG A 73 19.06 -18.69 -5.01
N ALA A 74 18.39 -18.16 -6.03
CA ALA A 74 19.10 -17.40 -7.06
C ALA A 74 19.87 -16.26 -6.37
N PRO A 75 21.19 -16.14 -6.59
CA PRO A 75 21.93 -15.00 -6.07
C PRO A 75 21.31 -13.74 -6.69
N LEU A 76 20.84 -12.82 -5.84
CA LEU A 76 20.40 -11.50 -6.29
C LEU A 76 21.62 -10.79 -6.91
N PRO A 77 21.50 -10.24 -8.12
CA PRO A 77 22.60 -9.56 -8.78
C PRO A 77 22.75 -8.15 -8.20
N PHE A 78 23.26 -8.06 -6.98
CA PHE A 78 23.42 -6.78 -6.26
C PHE A 78 24.28 -5.79 -7.04
N GLU A 79 25.35 -6.27 -7.68
CA GLU A 79 26.22 -5.42 -8.50
C GLU A 79 25.46 -4.85 -9.71
N ASP A 80 24.63 -5.64 -10.40
CA ASP A 80 23.82 -5.14 -11.52
C ASP A 80 22.73 -4.17 -11.03
N ILE A 81 22.15 -4.41 -9.85
CA ILE A 81 21.14 -3.52 -9.24
C ILE A 81 21.78 -2.18 -8.87
N ASP A 82 22.95 -2.19 -8.24
CA ASP A 82 23.69 -0.99 -7.84
C ASP A 82 24.21 -0.23 -9.07
N LEU A 83 24.68 -0.95 -10.09
CA LEU A 83 25.06 -0.36 -11.38
C LEU A 83 23.86 0.28 -12.06
N LEU A 84 22.71 -0.39 -12.11
CA LEU A 84 21.49 0.19 -12.68
C LEU A 84 21.01 1.40 -11.87
N SER A 85 21.04 1.34 -10.55
CA SER A 85 20.66 2.46 -9.68
C SER A 85 21.57 3.66 -9.91
N THR A 86 22.88 3.46 -9.92
CA THR A 86 23.85 4.53 -10.19
C THR A 86 23.77 5.05 -11.63
N GLU A 87 23.40 4.20 -12.59
CA GLU A 87 23.16 4.62 -13.97
C GLU A 87 21.84 5.39 -14.11
N MET A 88 20.78 5.02 -13.38
CA MET A 88 19.52 5.78 -13.32
C MET A 88 19.68 7.12 -12.60
N GLU A 89 20.56 7.22 -11.60
CA GLU A 89 20.93 8.50 -10.96
C GLU A 89 21.76 9.40 -11.88
N LYS A 90 22.59 8.81 -12.76
CA LYS A 90 23.40 9.58 -13.73
C LYS A 90 22.60 9.98 -14.97
N ASN A 91 21.80 9.05 -15.48
CA ASN A 91 20.97 9.18 -16.66
C ASN A 91 19.52 9.06 -16.22
N HIS A 92 18.95 10.17 -15.73
CA HIS A 92 17.54 10.22 -15.37
C HIS A 92 16.69 9.78 -16.58
N LEU A 93 15.69 8.92 -16.33
CA LEU A 93 14.73 8.53 -17.35
C LEU A 93 13.98 9.78 -17.84
N LEU A 94 14.19 10.13 -19.11
CA LEU A 94 13.53 11.27 -19.75
C LEU A 94 12.31 10.78 -20.52
N PHE A 95 11.12 11.22 -20.09
CA PHE A 95 9.90 10.95 -20.84
C PHE A 95 9.68 12.04 -21.90
N PRO A 96 9.36 11.67 -23.15
CA PRO A 96 9.00 12.65 -24.17
C PRO A 96 7.65 13.26 -23.78
N CYS A 97 7.65 14.55 -23.49
CA CYS A 97 6.43 15.26 -23.12
C CYS A 97 5.95 16.13 -24.26
N GLN A 98 4.66 16.07 -24.50
CA GLN A 98 4.00 16.92 -25.48
C GLN A 98 3.14 17.92 -24.71
N PHE A 99 3.45 19.20 -24.91
CA PHE A 99 2.72 20.31 -24.32
C PHE A 99 1.94 21.03 -25.41
N GLN A 100 0.62 21.07 -25.28
CA GLN A 100 -0.28 21.72 -26.20
C GLN A 100 -0.89 22.95 -25.54
N VAL A 101 -0.85 24.08 -26.22
CA VAL A 101 -1.46 25.32 -25.77
C VAL A 101 -2.52 25.74 -26.77
N VAL A 102 -3.69 26.11 -26.27
CA VAL A 102 -4.82 26.57 -27.10
C VAL A 102 -5.23 27.97 -26.65
N PHE A 103 -5.06 28.96 -27.51
CA PHE A 103 -5.54 30.32 -27.30
C PHE A 103 -6.91 30.50 -27.96
N VAL A 104 -7.90 30.99 -27.23
CA VAL A 104 -9.28 31.16 -27.69
C VAL A 104 -9.66 32.64 -27.63
N ASN A 105 -10.22 33.17 -28.73
CA ASN A 105 -10.57 34.58 -28.89
C ASN A 105 -9.35 35.54 -28.82
N PHE A 106 -8.22 35.14 -29.40
CA PHE A 106 -7.03 36.00 -29.56
C PHE A 106 -6.78 36.29 -31.04
N ASP A 107 -7.57 37.19 -31.61
CA ASP A 107 -7.54 37.50 -33.05
C ASP A 107 -6.30 38.30 -33.49
N ASP A 108 -5.56 38.89 -32.56
CA ASP A 108 -4.38 39.72 -32.84
C ASP A 108 -3.07 38.91 -33.00
N ILE A 109 -3.08 37.61 -32.70
CA ILE A 109 -1.87 36.78 -32.69
C ILE A 109 -1.69 36.09 -34.05
N THR A 110 -0.72 36.55 -34.84
CA THR A 110 -0.41 35.95 -36.16
C THR A 110 0.86 35.10 -36.17
N ALA A 111 1.76 35.28 -35.19
CA ALA A 111 3.07 34.63 -35.12
C ALA A 111 3.08 33.41 -34.17
N VAL A 112 2.40 32.34 -34.57
CA VAL A 112 2.16 31.15 -33.72
C VAL A 112 3.45 30.41 -33.38
N ASN A 113 4.41 30.37 -34.30
CA ASN A 113 5.70 29.70 -34.09
C ASN A 113 6.57 30.47 -33.09
N ASP A 114 6.59 31.81 -33.16
CA ASP A 114 7.35 32.65 -32.22
C ASP A 114 6.80 32.51 -30.79
N LEU A 115 5.47 32.39 -30.66
CA LEU A 115 4.82 32.14 -29.38
C LEU A 115 5.19 30.79 -28.79
N GLY A 116 5.29 29.75 -29.61
CA GLY A 116 5.79 28.43 -29.20
C GLY A 116 7.22 28.48 -28.68
N LEU A 117 8.11 29.22 -29.36
CA LEU A 117 9.50 29.44 -28.92
C LEU A 117 9.58 30.23 -27.62
N LEU A 118 8.70 31.22 -27.44
CA LEU A 118 8.65 32.01 -26.20
C LEU A 118 8.25 31.16 -25.00
N ILE A 119 7.23 30.31 -25.16
CA ILE A 119 6.76 29.38 -24.12
C ILE A 119 7.88 28.39 -23.76
N ASP A 120 8.53 27.79 -24.75
CA ASP A 120 9.65 26.87 -24.55
C ASP A 120 10.81 27.54 -23.80
N SER A 121 11.16 28.79 -24.15
CA SER A 121 12.20 29.55 -23.47
C SER A 121 11.87 29.82 -21.99
N HIS A 122 10.62 30.18 -21.67
CA HIS A 122 10.19 30.37 -20.28
C HIS A 122 10.19 29.06 -19.48
N MET A 123 9.78 27.95 -20.11
CA MET A 123 9.82 26.63 -19.49
C MET A 123 11.25 26.21 -19.17
N GLN A 124 12.18 26.36 -20.12
CA GLN A 124 13.60 26.04 -19.90
C GLN A 124 14.22 26.87 -18.77
N LYS A 125 13.83 28.16 -18.65
CA LYS A 125 14.27 29.01 -17.54
C LYS A 125 13.85 28.43 -16.18
N LEU A 126 12.59 28.04 -16.02
CA LEU A 126 12.08 27.47 -14.77
C LEU A 126 12.68 26.09 -14.47
N THR A 127 13.00 25.30 -15.49
CA THR A 127 13.70 24.02 -15.33
C THR A 127 15.17 24.21 -14.91
N SER A 128 15.83 25.28 -15.35
CA SER A 128 17.24 25.53 -14.98
C SER A 128 17.43 25.89 -13.50
N GLU A 129 16.37 26.35 -12.82
CA GLU A 129 16.40 26.72 -11.41
C GLU A 129 16.29 25.49 -10.48
N ASN A 130 15.75 24.35 -10.94
CA ASN A 130 15.53 23.15 -10.14
C ASN A 130 15.91 21.87 -10.90
N SER A 131 16.70 20.97 -10.30
CA SER A 131 16.97 19.66 -10.91
C SER A 131 15.65 18.91 -11.13
N PRO A 132 15.32 18.46 -12.35
CA PRO A 132 14.06 17.80 -12.62
C PRO A 132 13.98 16.49 -11.83
N PRO A 133 12.85 16.19 -11.18
CA PRO A 133 12.69 14.93 -10.44
C PRO A 133 12.82 13.72 -11.38
N CYS A 134 13.25 12.58 -10.85
CA CYS A 134 13.37 11.35 -11.64
C CYS A 134 12.01 11.00 -12.26
N GLY A 135 12.00 10.79 -13.59
CA GLY A 135 10.78 10.54 -14.36
C GLY A 135 10.01 11.78 -14.82
N ALA A 136 10.60 12.97 -14.66
CA ALA A 136 10.07 14.22 -15.22
C ALA A 136 10.26 14.30 -16.75
N CYS A 137 9.51 15.24 -17.34
CA CYS A 137 9.79 15.78 -18.66
C CYS A 137 11.15 16.49 -18.62
N GLY A 138 12.22 15.86 -19.12
CA GLY A 138 13.52 16.52 -19.25
C GLY A 138 13.49 17.63 -20.30
N ASN A 139 14.62 17.86 -20.96
CA ASN A 139 14.73 18.91 -22.00
C ASN A 139 14.03 18.53 -23.32
N ASN A 140 13.37 17.37 -23.40
CA ASN A 140 12.73 16.86 -24.61
C ASN A 140 11.22 17.13 -24.58
N VAL A 141 10.86 18.42 -24.48
CA VAL A 141 9.46 18.87 -24.51
C VAL A 141 9.15 19.40 -25.90
N THR A 142 8.02 18.97 -26.45
CA THR A 142 7.50 19.47 -27.73
C THR A 142 6.33 20.41 -27.45
N VAL A 143 6.47 21.67 -27.82
CA VAL A 143 5.43 22.71 -27.62
C VAL A 143 4.63 22.89 -28.91
N ALA A 144 3.35 22.53 -28.87
CA ALA A 144 2.39 22.77 -29.93
C ALA A 144 1.45 23.90 -29.51
N VAL A 145 1.31 24.92 -30.36
CA VAL A 145 0.44 26.07 -30.08
C VAL A 145 -0.67 26.09 -31.11
N THR A 146 -1.91 26.29 -30.67
CA THR A 146 -3.08 26.47 -31.50
C THR A 146 -3.79 27.76 -31.10
N ILE A 147 -4.22 28.53 -32.08
CA ILE A 147 -5.06 29.72 -31.89
C ILE A 147 -6.40 29.42 -32.53
N ASP A 148 -7.47 29.51 -31.76
CA ASP A 148 -8.85 29.27 -32.17
C ASP A 148 -9.61 30.60 -32.21
N SER A 149 -9.91 31.05 -33.42
CA SER A 149 -10.76 32.22 -33.72
C SER A 149 -12.16 31.79 -34.13
N ASN A 150 -12.76 30.87 -33.35
CA ASN A 150 -14.14 30.39 -33.45
C ASN A 150 -14.48 29.55 -34.69
N SER A 151 -14.04 29.91 -35.89
CA SER A 151 -14.30 29.16 -37.13
C SER A 151 -13.05 28.63 -37.80
N ASN A 152 -11.89 29.24 -37.53
CA ASN A 152 -10.61 28.88 -38.10
C ASN A 152 -9.58 28.72 -36.97
N CYS A 153 -8.71 27.72 -37.08
CA CYS A 153 -7.52 27.62 -36.23
C CYS A 153 -6.24 27.83 -37.01
N ILE A 154 -5.26 28.40 -36.33
CA ILE A 154 -3.88 28.43 -36.77
C ILE A 154 -3.08 27.53 -35.83
N HIS A 155 -2.31 26.60 -36.38
CA HIS A 155 -1.50 25.65 -35.61
C HIS A 155 0.00 25.91 -35.85
N SER A 156 0.83 25.68 -34.83
CA SER A 156 2.29 25.67 -35.01
C SER A 156 2.75 24.41 -35.75
N GLU A 157 3.86 24.52 -36.48
CA GLU A 157 4.42 23.42 -37.28
C GLU A 157 5.08 22.32 -36.43
N SER A 158 5.38 22.61 -35.16
CA SER A 158 6.12 21.73 -34.24
C SER A 158 5.29 20.58 -33.64
N GLY A 159 3.98 20.54 -33.92
CA GLY A 159 3.08 19.50 -33.42
C GLY A 159 3.08 18.22 -34.27
N ASN A 160 3.68 17.15 -33.76
CA ASN A 160 3.58 15.83 -34.40
C ASN A 160 2.10 15.38 -34.44
N GLY A 161 1.60 15.01 -35.63
CA GLY A 161 0.20 15.14 -36.06
C GLY A 161 -0.89 14.27 -35.40
N ASN A 162 -0.74 13.82 -34.15
CA ASN A 162 -1.65 12.86 -33.53
C ASN A 162 -2.73 13.47 -32.61
N SER A 163 -2.69 14.76 -32.27
CA SER A 163 -3.70 15.42 -31.42
C SER A 163 -3.97 16.86 -31.91
N LYS A 164 -4.71 17.00 -33.00
CA LYS A 164 -5.10 18.32 -33.53
C LYS A 164 -6.38 18.79 -32.84
N TRP A 165 -6.30 19.92 -32.15
CA TRP A 165 -7.47 20.62 -31.60
C TRP A 165 -8.48 20.91 -32.72
N GLN A 166 -9.76 20.64 -32.45
CA GLN A 166 -10.85 20.94 -33.37
C GLN A 166 -11.37 22.35 -33.11
N CYS A 167 -11.34 23.19 -34.14
CA CYS A 167 -11.72 24.59 -34.05
C CYS A 167 -13.18 24.80 -33.70
N GLY A 168 -13.47 25.82 -32.91
CA GLY A 168 -14.84 26.24 -32.63
C GLY A 168 -15.60 25.33 -31.68
N MET A 169 -14.93 24.35 -31.04
CA MET A 169 -15.57 23.49 -30.05
C MET A 169 -16.00 24.28 -28.81
N LEU A 170 -15.26 25.32 -28.45
CA LEU A 170 -15.60 26.17 -27.30
C LEU A 170 -16.65 27.26 -27.62
N ASN A 171 -17.18 27.30 -28.85
CA ASN A 171 -18.28 28.21 -29.21
C ASN A 171 -19.60 27.75 -28.59
N GLY A 172 -20.04 28.47 -27.57
CA GLY A 172 -21.36 28.27 -26.96
C GLY A 172 -21.33 27.85 -25.49
N PHE A 173 -20.16 27.65 -24.90
CA PHE A 173 -20.03 27.39 -23.46
C PHE A 173 -19.88 28.71 -22.69
N ASP A 174 -21.00 29.42 -22.49
CA ASP A 174 -21.03 30.63 -21.65
C ASP A 174 -20.93 30.29 -20.15
N LYS A 175 -21.04 29.00 -19.79
CA LYS A 175 -21.07 28.44 -18.43
C LYS A 175 -19.71 28.17 -17.77
N VAL A 176 -18.60 28.66 -18.32
CA VAL A 176 -17.25 28.54 -17.69
C VAL A 176 -17.22 29.10 -16.25
N ASN A 177 -18.20 29.91 -15.87
CA ASN A 177 -18.31 30.49 -14.53
C ASN A 177 -19.24 29.76 -13.56
N ASP A 178 -20.03 28.76 -13.98
CA ASP A 178 -21.02 28.13 -13.10
C ASP A 178 -20.39 27.03 -12.23
N HIS A 179 -19.71 26.04 -12.81
CA HIS A 179 -19.05 24.95 -12.08
C HIS A 179 -17.79 24.49 -12.83
N ASP A 180 -16.64 24.47 -12.14
CA ASP A 180 -15.35 24.05 -12.75
C ASP A 180 -15.35 22.57 -13.15
N GLU A 181 -16.12 21.73 -12.44
CA GLU A 181 -16.21 20.29 -12.72
C GLU A 181 -16.91 19.99 -14.05
N ASP A 182 -18.01 20.70 -14.35
CA ASP A 182 -18.73 20.55 -15.62
C ASP A 182 -17.84 20.92 -16.82
N PHE A 183 -16.98 21.93 -16.63
CA PHE A 183 -16.07 22.38 -17.67
C PHE A 183 -14.87 21.45 -17.86
N ASP A 184 -14.36 20.87 -16.77
CA ASP A 184 -13.32 19.83 -16.77
C ASP A 184 -13.78 18.58 -17.55
N GLU A 185 -14.99 18.07 -17.26
CA GLU A 185 -15.58 16.94 -17.98
C GLU A 185 -15.83 17.26 -19.47
N TYR A 186 -16.27 18.49 -19.76
CA TYR A 186 -16.46 18.94 -21.13
C TYR A 186 -15.13 19.00 -21.90
N LEU A 187 -14.08 19.57 -21.31
CA LEU A 187 -12.75 19.62 -21.92
C LEU A 187 -12.20 18.21 -22.19
N GLU A 188 -12.40 17.26 -21.29
CA GLU A 188 -12.01 15.86 -21.49
C GLU A 188 -12.80 15.17 -22.62
N SER A 189 -14.03 15.61 -22.90
CA SER A 189 -14.80 15.10 -24.04
C SER A 189 -14.31 15.65 -25.39
N VAL A 190 -13.77 16.86 -25.39
CA VAL A 190 -13.25 17.57 -26.59
C VAL A 190 -11.81 17.17 -26.89
N LEU A 191 -11.00 17.00 -25.85
CA LEU A 191 -9.64 16.50 -25.92
C LEU A 191 -9.70 14.98 -26.06
N ASP A 192 -9.14 14.40 -27.12
CA ASP A 192 -9.25 12.96 -27.40
C ASP A 192 -8.82 12.10 -26.19
N SER A 193 -9.80 11.53 -25.50
CA SER A 193 -9.61 10.75 -24.27
C SER A 193 -8.75 9.48 -24.48
N LYS A 194 -8.49 9.12 -25.74
CA LYS A 194 -7.63 7.97 -26.12
C LYS A 194 -6.15 8.30 -26.09
N ASN A 195 -5.76 9.58 -26.14
CA ASN A 195 -4.37 10.01 -26.24
C ASN A 195 -3.95 10.85 -25.02
N ARG A 196 -4.07 10.25 -23.82
CA ARG A 196 -3.73 10.82 -22.48
C ARG A 196 -2.25 11.22 -22.28
N LYS A 197 -1.48 11.35 -23.36
CA LYS A 197 -0.04 11.61 -23.34
C LYS A 197 0.31 13.09 -23.53
N VAL A 198 -0.69 13.94 -23.78
CA VAL A 198 -0.50 15.36 -24.06
C VAL A 198 -1.01 16.18 -22.88
N TYR A 199 -0.21 17.16 -22.45
CA TYR A 199 -0.61 18.15 -21.45
C TYR A 199 -1.20 19.36 -22.17
N THR A 200 -2.43 19.76 -21.87
CA THR A 200 -3.11 20.84 -22.60
C THR A 200 -3.45 22.04 -21.72
N VAL A 201 -3.04 23.25 -22.09
CA VAL A 201 -3.48 24.48 -21.41
C VAL A 201 -4.32 25.33 -22.35
N VAL A 202 -5.54 25.66 -21.93
CA VAL A 202 -6.48 26.47 -22.71
C VAL A 202 -6.53 27.88 -22.13
N VAL A 203 -6.21 28.90 -22.92
CA VAL A 203 -6.26 30.30 -22.53
C VAL A 203 -7.44 30.96 -23.24
N MET A 204 -8.40 31.45 -22.46
CA MET A 204 -9.59 32.10 -22.98
C MET A 204 -9.55 33.60 -22.67
N ASN A 205 -9.53 34.41 -23.72
CA ASN A 205 -9.71 35.85 -23.56
C ASN A 205 -11.19 36.16 -23.27
N ARG A 206 -11.48 36.60 -22.05
CA ARG A 206 -12.81 37.08 -21.65
C ARG A 206 -12.66 38.43 -20.95
N LYS A 207 -13.63 39.32 -21.17
CA LYS A 207 -13.75 40.65 -20.51
C LYS A 207 -14.16 40.50 -19.03
N GLN A 208 -13.38 39.77 -18.25
CA GLN A 208 -13.57 39.58 -16.81
C GLN A 208 -12.41 40.28 -16.08
N GLU A 209 -12.68 40.90 -14.92
CA GLU A 209 -11.68 41.73 -14.20
C GLU A 209 -10.57 40.90 -13.55
N ASP A 210 -10.88 39.69 -13.07
CA ASP A 210 -9.92 38.80 -12.41
C ASP A 210 -9.51 37.63 -13.31
N VAL A 211 -8.23 37.27 -13.23
CA VAL A 211 -7.66 36.13 -13.97
C VAL A 211 -7.81 34.88 -13.13
N ARG A 212 -8.66 33.97 -13.60
CA ARG A 212 -8.91 32.67 -12.98
C ARG A 212 -8.04 31.61 -13.65
N ILE A 213 -7.30 30.85 -12.85
CA ILE A 213 -6.48 29.72 -13.30
C ILE A 213 -7.03 28.48 -12.60
N VAL A 214 -7.37 27.45 -13.36
CA VAL A 214 -7.87 26.18 -12.82
C VAL A 214 -7.11 25.03 -13.46
N VAL A 215 -6.69 24.08 -12.63
CA VAL A 215 -6.06 22.84 -13.07
C VAL A 215 -7.11 21.73 -13.00
N GLY A 216 -7.35 21.07 -14.12
CA GLY A 216 -8.36 20.03 -14.27
C GLY A 216 -7.96 18.69 -13.64
N LYS A 217 -8.92 17.75 -13.57
CA LYS A 217 -8.67 16.36 -13.10
C LYS A 217 -7.89 15.57 -14.15
N TYR A 218 -8.14 15.85 -15.41
CA TYR A 218 -7.41 15.28 -16.54
C TYR A 218 -6.21 16.18 -16.85
N ARG A 219 -5.21 15.73 -17.63
CA ARG A 219 -3.92 16.42 -17.89
C ARG A 219 -4.07 17.73 -18.68
N HIS A 220 -4.97 18.60 -18.26
CA HIS A 220 -5.28 19.87 -18.85
C HIS A 220 -5.56 20.92 -17.77
N ALA A 221 -5.45 22.19 -18.15
CA ALA A 221 -5.75 23.33 -17.31
C ALA A 221 -6.31 24.46 -18.16
N TRP A 222 -6.98 25.42 -17.55
CA TRP A 222 -7.48 26.59 -18.26
C TRP A 222 -7.25 27.90 -17.51
N ILE A 223 -7.05 28.95 -18.28
CA ILE A 223 -6.85 30.32 -17.82
C ILE A 223 -7.97 31.17 -18.44
N VAL A 224 -8.74 31.84 -17.59
CA VAL A 224 -9.83 32.74 -18.01
C VAL A 224 -9.49 34.14 -17.52
N GLY A 225 -9.41 35.10 -18.42
CA GLY A 225 -9.20 36.50 -18.06
C GLY A 225 -8.78 37.36 -19.23
N ASN A 226 -8.58 38.65 -18.96
CA ASN A 226 -8.08 39.64 -19.93
C ASN A 226 -6.61 40.00 -19.61
N ASP A 227 -5.76 38.99 -19.50
CA ASP A 227 -4.31 39.17 -19.30
C ASP A 227 -3.60 39.37 -20.65
N SER A 228 -2.45 40.05 -20.63
CA SER A 228 -1.59 40.13 -21.82
C SER A 228 -1.04 38.75 -22.18
N VAL A 229 -0.73 38.54 -23.47
CA VAL A 229 -0.22 37.27 -23.98
C VAL A 229 1.07 36.87 -23.24
N GLU A 230 1.94 37.82 -22.91
CA GLU A 230 3.19 37.57 -22.20
C GLU A 230 2.96 37.06 -20.78
N LYS A 231 2.00 37.65 -20.05
CA LYS A 231 1.63 37.17 -18.70
C LYS A 231 0.99 35.79 -18.75
N ALA A 232 0.17 35.52 -19.77
CA ALA A 232 -0.39 34.19 -19.97
C ALA A 232 0.72 33.17 -20.24
N VAL A 233 1.73 33.52 -21.04
CA VAL A 233 2.90 32.66 -21.32
C VAL A 233 3.67 32.33 -20.05
N GLU A 234 3.93 33.32 -19.19
CA GLU A 234 4.60 33.08 -17.90
C GLU A 234 3.81 32.11 -17.03
N LYS A 235 2.50 32.36 -16.85
CA LYS A 235 1.60 31.48 -16.08
C LYS A 235 1.54 30.06 -16.63
N MET A 236 1.52 29.89 -17.95
CA MET A 236 1.50 28.56 -18.58
C MET A 236 2.79 27.78 -18.33
N ALA A 237 3.93 28.45 -18.43
CA ALA A 237 5.21 27.82 -18.14
C ALA A 237 5.28 27.39 -16.66
N GLU A 238 4.76 28.21 -15.75
CA GLU A 238 4.65 27.84 -14.33
C GLU A 238 3.73 26.64 -14.10
N ILE A 239 2.52 26.63 -14.69
CA ILE A 239 1.58 25.49 -14.58
C ILE A 239 2.26 24.21 -15.08
N PHE A 240 2.92 24.26 -16.24
CA PHE A 240 3.56 23.07 -16.78
C PHE A 240 4.69 22.56 -15.86
N ILE A 241 5.64 23.42 -15.48
CA ILE A 241 6.80 22.99 -14.70
C ILE A 241 6.44 22.69 -13.25
N LYS A 242 5.77 23.62 -12.56
CA LYS A 242 5.47 23.48 -11.13
C LYS A 242 4.36 22.47 -10.86
N VAL A 243 3.32 22.42 -11.71
CA VAL A 243 2.15 21.55 -11.46
C VAL A 243 2.25 20.24 -12.22
N PHE A 244 2.37 20.25 -13.55
CA PHE A 244 2.34 19.01 -14.34
C PHE A 244 3.62 18.17 -14.23
N VAL A 245 4.80 18.80 -14.19
CA VAL A 245 6.08 18.09 -14.08
C VAL A 245 6.45 17.80 -12.63
N ASN A 246 6.35 18.80 -11.75
CA ASN A 246 6.77 18.67 -10.35
C ASN A 246 5.64 18.26 -9.39
N GLY A 247 4.43 18.04 -9.87
CA GLY A 247 3.30 17.57 -9.07
C GLY A 247 2.81 18.57 -8.03
N GLY A 248 3.06 19.87 -8.21
CA GLY A 248 2.63 20.93 -7.29
C GLY A 248 3.38 20.95 -5.95
N LYS A 249 4.53 20.28 -5.84
CA LYS A 249 5.36 20.33 -4.63
C LYS A 249 6.01 21.71 -4.48
N GLU A 250 5.47 22.52 -3.57
CA GLU A 250 6.21 23.65 -3.02
C GLU A 250 7.28 23.16 -2.04
N GLU A 251 8.44 23.84 -2.01
CA GLU A 251 9.53 23.54 -1.08
C GLU A 251 9.00 23.51 0.37
N GLY A 252 8.97 22.31 0.96
CA GLY A 252 8.54 22.08 2.35
C GLY A 252 7.23 21.34 2.52
N SER A 253 6.41 21.16 1.48
CA SER A 253 5.18 20.36 1.58
C SER A 253 5.47 18.89 1.31
N ILE A 254 5.65 18.16 2.42
CA ILE A 254 5.75 16.71 2.54
C ILE A 254 6.97 16.13 1.80
N ARG A 255 7.95 15.61 2.55
CA ARG A 255 8.81 14.51 2.10
C ARG A 255 7.89 13.32 1.83
N GLY A 256 7.20 13.36 0.69
CA GLY A 256 6.31 12.33 0.25
C GLY A 256 7.20 11.16 -0.12
N GLU A 257 7.35 10.24 0.81
CA GLU A 257 7.27 8.82 0.48
C GLU A 257 5.89 8.58 -0.15
N PHE A 258 5.69 9.15 -1.34
CA PHE A 258 4.58 8.80 -2.20
C PHE A 258 4.79 7.33 -2.46
N MET A 259 3.86 6.47 -2.05
CA MET A 259 3.89 5.08 -2.52
C MET A 259 3.78 5.18 -4.03
N PRO A 260 4.87 4.94 -4.80
CA PRO A 260 4.71 4.92 -6.23
C PRO A 260 3.76 3.77 -6.50
N VAL A 261 2.67 4.05 -7.20
CA VAL A 261 1.89 3.01 -7.85
C VAL A 261 2.90 2.13 -8.60
N GLY A 262 2.71 0.80 -8.58
CA GLY A 262 3.60 -0.12 -9.29
C GLY A 262 3.85 0.37 -10.72
N ALA A 263 4.97 -0.02 -11.34
CA ALA A 263 5.27 0.40 -12.72
C ALA A 263 4.18 -0.02 -13.73
N ASP A 264 3.29 -0.94 -13.34
CA ASP A 264 2.10 -1.39 -14.05
C ASP A 264 0.85 -0.51 -13.84
N GLY A 265 0.92 0.51 -12.98
CA GLY A 265 -0.21 1.38 -12.65
C GLY A 265 -1.24 0.74 -11.72
N LYS A 266 -0.97 -0.46 -11.17
CA LYS A 266 -1.94 -1.27 -10.43
C LYS A 266 -1.76 -1.19 -8.92
N VAL A 267 -2.89 -1.07 -8.23
CA VAL A 267 -2.97 -1.13 -6.77
C VAL A 267 -4.02 -2.14 -6.36
N VAL A 268 -3.70 -2.99 -5.39
CA VAL A 268 -4.64 -3.96 -4.83
C VAL A 268 -4.97 -3.55 -3.40
N LEU A 269 -6.25 -3.35 -3.10
CA LEU A 269 -6.75 -3.16 -1.73
C LEU A 269 -7.25 -4.51 -1.23
N SER A 270 -6.54 -5.11 -0.27
CA SER A 270 -6.86 -6.41 0.30
C SER A 270 -7.44 -6.26 1.70
N PHE A 271 -8.70 -6.63 1.86
CA PHE A 271 -9.43 -6.59 3.12
C PHE A 271 -9.48 -7.99 3.72
N SER A 272 -9.00 -8.16 4.95
CA SER A 272 -8.91 -9.45 5.63
C SER A 272 -9.55 -9.40 7.01
N LEU A 273 -10.56 -10.25 7.24
CA LEU A 273 -11.10 -10.51 8.57
C LEU A 273 -10.36 -11.72 9.18
N LEU A 274 -9.64 -11.51 10.27
CA LEU A 274 -8.87 -12.53 10.98
C LEU A 274 -9.59 -12.93 12.25
N ASN A 275 -10.04 -14.17 12.31
CA ASN A 275 -10.65 -14.76 13.48
C ASN A 275 -9.65 -15.66 14.20
N SER A 276 -9.24 -15.25 15.40
CA SER A 276 -8.23 -15.96 16.19
C SER A 276 -8.64 -17.39 16.55
N ASP A 277 -9.89 -17.59 17.01
CA ASP A 277 -10.38 -18.92 17.41
C ASP A 277 -11.86 -19.10 17.01
N PRO A 278 -12.14 -19.87 15.94
CA PRO A 278 -13.50 -20.11 15.49
C PRO A 278 -14.31 -21.01 16.42
N HIS A 279 -13.70 -21.65 17.43
CA HIS A 279 -14.46 -22.41 18.44
C HIS A 279 -15.26 -21.50 19.36
N ASP A 280 -14.77 -20.29 19.60
CA ASP A 280 -15.46 -19.30 20.40
C ASP A 280 -16.66 -18.77 19.60
N TRP A 281 -16.37 -18.16 18.45
CA TRP A 281 -17.36 -17.60 17.53
C TRP A 281 -16.85 -17.65 16.09
N VAL A 282 -17.75 -17.87 15.13
CA VAL A 282 -17.43 -17.82 13.69
C VAL A 282 -17.92 -16.49 13.14
N TYR A 283 -16.98 -15.62 12.81
CA TYR A 283 -17.25 -14.32 12.20
C TYR A 283 -17.15 -14.39 10.68
N ASP A 284 -18.11 -13.77 10.00
CA ASP A 284 -18.12 -13.56 8.56
C ASP A 284 -18.60 -12.13 8.28
N TRP A 285 -18.30 -11.61 7.09
CA TRP A 285 -18.73 -10.28 6.66
C TRP A 285 -19.31 -10.32 5.25
N ASP A 286 -20.41 -9.60 5.04
CA ASP A 286 -20.89 -9.35 3.68
C ASP A 286 -20.09 -8.18 3.10
N PHE A 287 -18.97 -8.50 2.47
CA PHE A 287 -18.10 -7.50 1.87
C PHE A 287 -18.72 -6.86 0.62
N LYS A 288 -19.73 -7.49 0.00
CA LYS A 288 -20.30 -7.01 -1.25
C LYS A 288 -21.03 -5.67 -1.07
N GLU A 289 -21.79 -5.54 0.02
CA GLU A 289 -22.49 -4.30 0.34
C GLU A 289 -21.51 -3.16 0.65
N LEU A 290 -20.42 -3.47 1.37
CA LEU A 290 -19.34 -2.51 1.66
C LEU A 290 -18.64 -2.05 0.36
N ASP A 291 -18.36 -2.99 -0.54
CA ASP A 291 -17.72 -2.70 -1.83
C ASP A 291 -18.59 -1.78 -2.68
N GLU A 292 -19.89 -2.09 -2.82
CA GLU A 292 -20.81 -1.30 -3.65
C GLU A 292 -21.09 0.11 -3.08
N ILE A 293 -21.23 0.25 -1.75
CA ILE A 293 -21.66 1.51 -1.12
C ILE A 293 -20.49 2.44 -0.83
N LEU A 294 -19.37 1.92 -0.33
CA LEU A 294 -18.26 2.74 0.18
C LEU A 294 -17.02 2.69 -0.71
N LEU A 295 -16.62 1.52 -1.21
CA LEU A 295 -15.35 1.39 -1.92
C LEU A 295 -15.45 1.73 -3.41
N ALA A 296 -16.51 1.32 -4.09
CA ALA A 296 -16.69 1.56 -5.52
C ALA A 296 -16.65 3.05 -5.91
N PRO A 297 -17.28 3.99 -5.17
CA PRO A 297 -17.17 5.42 -5.48
C PRO A 297 -15.73 5.95 -5.31
N VAL A 298 -15.01 5.47 -4.30
CA VAL A 298 -13.62 5.85 -4.04
C VAL A 298 -12.70 5.31 -5.14
N VAL A 299 -12.89 4.04 -5.54
CA VAL A 299 -12.15 3.40 -6.63
C VAL A 299 -12.38 4.14 -7.95
N ASP A 300 -13.62 4.51 -8.27
CA ASP A 300 -13.91 5.26 -9.51
C ASP A 300 -13.31 6.67 -9.50
N ALA A 301 -13.36 7.36 -8.36
CA ALA A 301 -12.73 8.67 -8.20
C ALA A 301 -11.19 8.61 -8.37
N LEU A 302 -10.56 7.51 -7.95
CA LEU A 302 -9.11 7.32 -8.04
C LEU A 302 -8.65 6.65 -9.35
N ARG A 303 -9.59 6.19 -10.18
CA ARG A 303 -9.33 5.56 -11.49
C ARG A 303 -8.43 6.37 -12.44
N PRO A 304 -8.43 7.73 -12.46
CA PRO A 304 -7.49 8.50 -13.26
C PRO A 304 -6.03 8.35 -12.82
N VAL A 305 -5.79 8.00 -11.55
CA VAL A 305 -4.47 7.93 -10.92
C VAL A 305 -3.92 6.51 -10.92
N ALA A 306 -4.75 5.50 -10.65
CA ALA A 306 -4.33 4.10 -10.57
C ALA A 306 -5.46 3.14 -10.97
N ASP A 307 -5.09 1.97 -11.47
CA ASP A 307 -5.97 0.83 -11.67
C ASP A 307 -6.10 0.07 -10.34
N ILE A 308 -7.17 0.35 -9.59
CA ILE A 308 -7.38 -0.18 -8.24
C ILE A 308 -8.31 -1.39 -8.29
N SER A 309 -7.84 -2.54 -7.79
CA SER A 309 -8.66 -3.74 -7.58
C SER A 309 -8.87 -4.01 -6.11
N VAL A 310 -10.09 -4.36 -5.72
CA VAL A 310 -10.44 -4.69 -4.33
C VAL A 310 -10.58 -6.20 -4.17
N GLU A 311 -9.99 -6.76 -3.11
CA GLU A 311 -10.09 -8.17 -2.74
C GLU A 311 -10.52 -8.28 -1.27
N SER A 312 -11.34 -9.28 -0.94
CA SER A 312 -11.76 -9.55 0.44
C SER A 312 -11.55 -11.02 0.80
N GLN A 313 -11.13 -11.28 2.04
CA GLN A 313 -10.99 -12.63 2.56
C GLN A 313 -11.34 -12.72 4.05
N VAL A 314 -11.70 -13.92 4.48
CA VAL A 314 -11.93 -14.27 5.89
C VAL A 314 -11.02 -15.43 6.24
N LEU A 315 -10.18 -15.26 7.25
CA LEU A 315 -9.25 -16.28 7.73
C LEU A 315 -9.64 -16.68 9.16
N TYR A 316 -9.65 -17.99 9.40
CA TYR A 316 -9.90 -18.58 10.70
C TYR A 316 -8.62 -19.19 11.27
N HIS A 317 -8.58 -19.38 12.58
CA HIS A 317 -7.42 -19.91 13.30
C HIS A 317 -6.17 -19.04 13.12
N THR A 318 -6.33 -17.74 13.34
CA THR A 318 -5.24 -16.76 13.22
C THR A 318 -4.84 -16.21 14.59
N PRO A 319 -4.25 -17.01 15.49
CA PRO A 319 -3.78 -16.49 16.77
C PRO A 319 -2.62 -15.52 16.54
N LYS A 320 -2.57 -14.45 17.33
CA LYS A 320 -1.43 -13.52 17.32
C LYS A 320 -0.19 -14.20 17.90
N SER A 321 0.98 -13.84 17.38
CA SER A 321 2.27 -14.42 17.81
C SER A 321 2.81 -13.87 19.13
N SER A 322 2.30 -12.73 19.59
CA SER A 322 2.71 -12.06 20.82
C SER A 322 1.66 -12.20 21.92
N TYR A 323 2.09 -12.17 23.18
CA TYR A 323 1.20 -12.32 24.32
C TYR A 323 0.65 -10.97 24.78
N SER A 324 -0.60 -10.98 25.26
CA SER A 324 -1.21 -9.85 25.95
C SER A 324 -1.20 -10.13 27.46
N TYR A 325 -1.25 -9.09 28.29
CA TYR A 325 -1.33 -9.24 29.75
C TYR A 325 -2.66 -8.71 30.26
N TRP A 326 -3.22 -9.37 31.28
CA TRP A 326 -4.44 -8.91 31.93
C TRP A 326 -4.13 -7.74 32.88
N ASP A 327 -4.89 -6.66 32.78
CA ASP A 327 -4.84 -5.53 33.70
C ASP A 327 -6.14 -5.47 34.53
N ASP A 328 -6.03 -5.82 35.82
CA ASP A 328 -7.14 -5.82 36.78
C ASP A 328 -7.77 -4.43 36.96
N THR A 329 -7.01 -3.36 36.76
CA THR A 329 -7.51 -1.99 36.94
C THR A 329 -8.45 -1.56 35.82
N GLN A 330 -8.26 -2.13 34.63
CA GLN A 330 -9.02 -1.80 33.43
C GLN A 330 -9.97 -2.89 32.97
N GLY A 331 -9.88 -4.09 33.56
CA GLY A 331 -10.70 -5.24 33.22
C GLY A 331 -10.55 -5.65 31.75
N SER A 332 -9.33 -5.54 31.21
CA SER A 332 -9.03 -5.81 29.81
C SER A 332 -7.64 -6.39 29.63
N TYR A 333 -7.46 -7.18 28.58
CA TYR A 333 -6.16 -7.59 28.10
C TYR A 333 -5.50 -6.41 27.39
N ILE A 334 -4.27 -6.09 27.79
CA ILE A 334 -3.52 -4.97 27.24
C ILE A 334 -2.44 -5.51 26.30
N PHE A 335 -2.38 -4.91 25.11
CA PHE A 335 -1.36 -5.16 24.11
C PHE A 335 -0.50 -3.92 23.93
N SER A 336 0.82 -4.04 24.10
CA SER A 336 1.72 -2.87 24.03
C SER A 336 2.12 -2.56 22.60
N THR A 337 2.26 -1.27 22.27
CA THR A 337 2.87 -0.84 21.00
C THR A 337 4.26 -1.42 20.75
N LYS A 338 5.00 -1.79 21.80
CA LYS A 338 6.33 -2.41 21.69
C LYS A 338 6.28 -3.80 21.07
N ASP A 339 5.15 -4.48 21.21
CA ASP A 339 4.94 -5.85 20.75
C ASP A 339 4.21 -5.91 19.40
N LEU A 340 3.72 -4.77 18.87
CA LEU A 340 3.10 -4.66 17.53
C LEU A 340 3.94 -5.25 16.39
N PRO A 341 5.28 -5.09 16.35
CA PRO A 341 6.11 -5.80 15.38
C PRO A 341 5.82 -7.30 15.31
N PHE A 342 5.55 -7.92 16.45
CA PHE A 342 5.30 -9.35 16.61
C PHE A 342 3.81 -9.69 16.69
N PHE A 343 2.93 -8.77 16.31
CA PHE A 343 1.51 -9.05 16.25
C PHE A 343 1.17 -9.98 15.09
N VAL A 344 1.78 -9.72 13.93
CA VAL A 344 1.50 -10.42 12.68
C VAL A 344 2.32 -11.70 12.61
N ASN A 345 1.63 -12.83 12.49
CA ASN A 345 2.29 -14.12 12.26
C ASN A 345 2.34 -14.44 10.77
N SER A 346 3.33 -13.90 10.06
CA SER A 346 3.50 -14.09 8.60
C SER A 346 3.71 -15.55 8.18
N ASN A 347 4.05 -16.44 9.12
CA ASN A 347 4.26 -17.87 8.82
C ASN A 347 2.94 -18.67 8.85
N GLU A 348 1.95 -18.21 9.61
CA GLU A 348 0.67 -18.93 9.80
C GLU A 348 -0.50 -18.22 9.12
N TRP A 349 -0.45 -16.90 9.01
CA TRP A 349 -1.51 -16.13 8.37
C TRP A 349 -1.24 -16.05 6.87
N HIS A 350 -1.95 -16.87 6.10
CA HIS A 350 -1.93 -16.86 4.64
C HIS A 350 -2.63 -15.61 4.08
N LEU A 351 -2.02 -14.43 4.28
CA LEU A 351 -2.49 -13.15 3.73
C LEU A 351 -2.18 -13.03 2.22
N ASP A 352 -2.22 -14.16 1.50
CA ASP A 352 -1.91 -14.25 0.09
C ASP A 352 -3.00 -13.50 -0.70
N THR A 353 -2.59 -12.58 -1.57
CA THR A 353 -3.51 -11.87 -2.46
C THR A 353 -3.51 -12.52 -3.83
N SER A 354 -4.69 -12.64 -4.43
CA SER A 354 -4.88 -13.46 -5.63
C SER A 354 -4.24 -12.84 -6.86
N THR A 355 -4.06 -11.51 -6.85
CA THR A 355 -3.49 -10.73 -7.96
C THR A 355 -2.03 -10.29 -7.75
N ALA A 356 -1.49 -10.29 -6.53
CA ALA A 356 -0.12 -9.80 -6.27
C ALA A 356 0.99 -10.82 -6.50
N ALA A 357 0.65 -12.05 -6.88
CA ALA A 357 1.61 -13.10 -7.24
C ALA A 357 2.55 -12.71 -8.40
N GLY A 358 2.27 -11.59 -9.09
CA GLY A 358 3.14 -11.01 -10.12
C GLY A 358 4.26 -10.09 -9.62
N GLY A 359 4.36 -9.77 -8.32
CA GLY A 359 5.43 -8.95 -7.73
C GLY A 359 5.61 -7.54 -8.31
N ARG A 360 4.63 -7.05 -9.09
CA ARG A 360 4.69 -5.77 -9.83
C ARG A 360 3.69 -4.75 -9.31
N SER A 361 2.56 -5.20 -8.80
CA SER A 361 1.48 -4.35 -8.29
C SER A 361 1.67 -4.09 -6.80
N LYS A 362 1.25 -2.92 -6.32
CA LYS A 362 1.35 -2.55 -4.90
C LYS A 362 0.11 -3.01 -4.16
N VAL A 363 0.28 -3.65 -3.00
CA VAL A 363 -0.82 -4.18 -2.19
C VAL A 363 -0.93 -3.42 -0.87
N LEU A 364 -2.13 -2.94 -0.56
CA LEU A 364 -2.50 -2.39 0.74
C LEU A 364 -3.34 -3.41 1.49
N HIS A 365 -2.90 -3.81 2.67
CA HIS A 365 -3.67 -4.75 3.51
C HIS A 365 -4.43 -4.00 4.61
N PHE A 366 -5.74 -4.17 4.61
CA PHE A 366 -6.64 -3.74 5.68
C PHE A 366 -7.07 -4.97 6.44
N VAL A 367 -6.71 -5.02 7.72
CA VAL A 367 -6.89 -6.22 8.52
C VAL A 367 -7.74 -5.90 9.74
N LEU A 368 -8.87 -6.59 9.86
CA LEU A 368 -9.70 -6.58 11.07
C LEU A 368 -9.37 -7.84 11.86
N TYR A 369 -8.86 -7.67 13.08
CA TYR A 369 -8.50 -8.79 13.95
C TYR A 369 -9.51 -8.97 15.08
N VAL A 370 -10.04 -10.19 15.19
CA VAL A 370 -10.93 -10.60 16.26
C VAL A 370 -10.18 -11.53 17.23
N PRO A 371 -9.96 -11.12 18.49
CA PRO A 371 -9.27 -11.94 19.49
C PRO A 371 -10.14 -13.13 19.94
N SER A 372 -9.49 -14.16 20.51
CA SER A 372 -10.22 -15.24 21.20
C SER A 372 -10.98 -14.69 22.42
N ALA A 373 -12.06 -15.36 22.80
CA ALA A 373 -12.84 -15.06 24.00
C ALA A 373 -11.99 -15.02 25.28
N LYS A 374 -10.88 -15.79 25.32
CA LYS A 374 -9.94 -15.79 26.45
C LYS A 374 -9.15 -14.50 26.59
N GLU A 375 -8.99 -13.74 25.51
CA GLU A 375 -8.26 -12.47 25.49
C GLU A 375 -9.19 -11.26 25.28
N CYS A 376 -10.52 -11.43 25.41
CA CYS A 376 -11.48 -10.33 25.27
C CYS A 376 -11.78 -9.65 26.62
N PRO A 377 -11.85 -8.30 26.70
CA PRO A 377 -11.53 -7.32 25.65
C PRO A 377 -10.03 -7.03 25.53
N LEU A 378 -9.51 -7.03 24.29
CA LEU A 378 -8.12 -6.73 23.97
C LEU A 378 -7.95 -5.25 23.58
N LYS A 379 -7.20 -4.48 24.34
CA LYS A 379 -6.98 -3.05 24.10
C LYS A 379 -5.53 -2.74 23.79
N LEU A 380 -5.32 -1.79 22.89
CA LEU A 380 -3.99 -1.34 22.50
C LEU A 380 -3.50 -0.23 23.45
N GLN A 381 -2.32 -0.40 24.03
CA GLN A 381 -1.63 0.63 24.79
C GLN A 381 -0.62 1.35 23.91
N LEU A 382 -0.78 2.67 23.82
CA LEU A 382 0.07 3.59 23.08
C LEU A 382 1.44 3.79 23.77
N PRO A 383 2.44 4.38 23.08
CA PRO A 383 3.79 4.54 23.64
C PRO A 383 3.83 5.49 24.85
N ASN A 384 2.84 6.37 24.97
CA ASN A 384 2.64 7.27 26.11
C ASN A 384 2.03 6.57 27.34
N GLY A 385 1.68 5.28 27.24
CA GLY A 385 1.06 4.48 28.30
C GLY A 385 -0.46 4.59 28.35
N GLU A 386 -1.07 5.47 27.56
CA GLU A 386 -2.52 5.59 27.46
C GLU A 386 -3.12 4.47 26.60
N ILE A 387 -4.40 4.20 26.79
CA ILE A 387 -5.13 3.22 25.98
C ILE A 387 -5.70 3.89 24.74
N SER A 388 -5.51 3.26 23.59
CA SER A 388 -6.07 3.71 22.33
C SER A 388 -7.59 3.69 22.36
N MET A 389 -8.21 4.77 21.87
CA MET A 389 -9.67 4.85 21.77
C MET A 389 -10.23 4.00 20.62
N THR A 390 -9.47 3.89 19.53
CA THR A 390 -9.88 3.20 18.29
C THR A 390 -9.22 1.84 18.14
N ASN A 391 -8.16 1.57 18.90
CA ASN A 391 -7.33 0.38 18.79
C ASN A 391 -6.77 0.11 17.36
N GLY A 392 -6.74 1.11 16.48
CA GLY A 392 -6.12 1.03 15.16
C GLY A 392 -4.60 1.27 15.21
N PHE A 393 -3.83 0.56 14.38
CA PHE A 393 -2.39 0.76 14.23
C PHE A 393 -1.88 0.40 12.83
N ILE A 394 -0.67 0.87 12.51
CA ILE A 394 0.05 0.53 11.27
C ILE A 394 1.26 -0.34 11.64
N SER A 395 1.44 -1.47 10.97
CA SER A 395 2.61 -2.35 11.19
C SER A 395 3.62 -2.26 10.04
N PRO A 396 4.90 -1.95 10.30
CA PRO A 396 5.92 -1.83 9.27
C PRO A 396 6.62 -3.16 8.91
N LEU A 397 6.29 -4.29 9.55
CA LEU A 397 7.19 -5.46 9.61
C LEU A 397 7.17 -6.44 8.42
N ILE A 398 6.46 -6.18 7.33
CA ILE A 398 6.60 -7.01 6.11
C ILE A 398 6.80 -6.12 4.88
N PRO A 399 7.74 -6.50 4.00
CA PRO A 399 8.19 -5.67 2.88
C PRO A 399 7.12 -5.59 1.80
N ASP A 400 6.12 -4.75 2.02
CA ASP A 400 5.32 -4.02 1.04
C ASP A 400 4.40 -3.07 1.83
N VAL A 401 4.33 -1.83 1.36
CA VAL A 401 4.03 -0.62 2.15
C VAL A 401 2.52 -0.50 2.43
N GLY A 402 2.18 -0.11 3.66
CA GLY A 402 0.83 0.31 4.09
C GLY A 402 -0.07 -0.82 4.56
N ARG A 403 0.09 -1.27 5.82
CA ARG A 403 -0.84 -2.20 6.47
C ARG A 403 -1.53 -1.54 7.64
N TYR A 404 -2.84 -1.47 7.59
CA TYR A 404 -3.68 -0.93 8.66
C TYR A 404 -4.35 -2.10 9.38
N TYR A 405 -4.08 -2.23 10.68
CA TYR A 405 -4.68 -3.23 11.55
C TYR A 405 -5.60 -2.52 12.53
N CYS A 406 -6.89 -2.87 12.54
CA CYS A 406 -7.82 -2.41 13.57
C CYS A 406 -8.11 -3.54 14.55
N LEU A 407 -7.85 -3.30 15.83
CA LEU A 407 -8.22 -4.16 16.95
C LEU A 407 -9.56 -3.69 17.56
N GLU A 408 -10.67 -3.84 16.85
CA GLU A 408 -11.97 -3.42 17.41
C GLU A 408 -12.41 -4.39 18.52
N SER A 409 -12.37 -3.97 19.80
CA SER A 409 -12.65 -4.87 20.94
C SER A 409 -13.70 -4.37 21.95
N THR A 410 -14.28 -3.19 21.76
CA THR A 410 -15.16 -2.61 22.77
C THR A 410 -16.65 -2.87 22.52
N GLY A 411 -17.10 -2.96 21.25
CA GLY A 411 -18.51 -3.22 20.90
C GLY A 411 -18.85 -4.69 20.58
N LEU A 412 -17.94 -5.40 19.88
CA LEU A 412 -18.19 -6.74 19.35
C LEU A 412 -18.45 -7.82 20.42
N CYS A 413 -17.79 -7.75 21.59
CA CYS A 413 -17.97 -8.74 22.67
C CYS A 413 -19.24 -8.52 23.52
N ARG A 414 -19.99 -7.41 23.38
CA ARG A 414 -21.24 -7.17 24.13
C ARG A 414 -22.48 -7.01 23.25
N GLU A 415 -22.39 -6.48 22.03
CA GLU A 415 -23.58 -6.17 21.21
C GLU A 415 -24.09 -7.31 20.32
N PHE A 416 -23.29 -8.37 20.08
CA PHE A 416 -23.69 -9.48 19.19
C PHE A 416 -24.53 -10.58 19.85
N SER A 417 -24.97 -10.39 21.10
CA SER A 417 -25.99 -11.25 21.71
C SER A 417 -27.35 -11.17 20.99
N ASN A 418 -27.60 -10.16 20.14
CA ASN A 418 -28.92 -9.91 19.55
C ASN A 418 -28.95 -9.48 18.06
N ALA A 419 -27.84 -9.50 17.31
CA ALA A 419 -27.85 -9.11 15.90
C ALA A 419 -26.96 -10.03 15.05
N THR A 420 -27.50 -10.56 13.95
CA THR A 420 -26.86 -11.52 13.04
C THR A 420 -26.16 -10.87 11.84
N SER A 421 -25.84 -9.57 11.88
CA SER A 421 -25.15 -8.88 10.79
C SER A 421 -24.38 -7.66 11.28
N PHE A 422 -23.10 -7.57 10.94
CA PHE A 422 -22.27 -6.38 11.15
C PHE A 422 -22.43 -5.44 9.95
N GLN A 423 -22.80 -4.17 10.19
CA GLN A 423 -22.74 -3.12 9.18
C GLN A 423 -21.38 -2.44 9.22
N ALA A 424 -20.67 -2.47 8.09
CA ALA A 424 -19.32 -1.94 7.91
C ALA A 424 -19.23 -0.39 7.89
N GLN A 425 -20.12 0.32 8.58
CA GLN A 425 -20.15 1.79 8.60
C GLN A 425 -19.03 2.41 9.47
N ASN A 426 -18.36 1.62 10.32
CA ASN A 426 -17.28 2.12 11.19
C ASN A 426 -15.87 2.09 10.54
N PHE A 427 -15.77 1.81 9.24
CA PHE A 427 -14.50 1.56 8.55
C PHE A 427 -13.81 2.83 7.99
N LEU A 428 -14.43 4.01 8.11
CA LEU A 428 -13.90 5.28 7.58
C LEU A 428 -13.76 6.35 8.65
#